data_AF-A0A923YV29-F1
#
_entry.id   AF-A0A923YV29-F1
#
_cell.length_a   1.000
_cell.length_b   1.000
_cell.length_c   1.000
_cell.angle_alpha   90.00
_cell.angle_beta   90.00
_cell.angle_gamma   90.00
#
_symmetry.space_group_name_H-M   'P 1'
#
loop_
_entity.id
_entity.type
_entity.pdbx_description
1 polymer ?
#
loop_
_entity_poly.entity_id
_entity_poly.type
_entity_poly.pdbx_seq_one_letter_code
_entity_poly.pdbx_strand_id
1 'polypeptide(L)'
;LHPRIEIDRALEHIPFADRRAVSDRLAAWFAACRATHLGPLTRVAALGPAVSPAARGLIVRLVETMGCLLRADVGSQVEALTRADRKSLVAAGVRIGVVHVFIAAALRPEPTRWRLALWAVAAGHAVLPPPPVAGLVTIDVAAAVPSAYYAVAGFWVLGQGATCAVRIDMVDRLARAMHDQREGRTPFVPDANWIASVGMSREPFARLMRALGYRPRLVDGAAAFAWGGIKNSGRAEPRRIEPIDAPSDSPFAILKQMKGR
;
A
#
# COMPACT_ATOMS: atom_id res chain seq x y z
N LEU A 1 -1.60 -7.50 -11.92
CA LEU A 1 -2.73 -6.93 -12.70
C LEU A 1 -3.10 -7.72 -13.95
N HIS A 2 -2.43 -8.85 -14.23
CA HIS A 2 -2.65 -9.67 -15.42
C HIS A 2 -2.98 -11.11 -14.99
N PRO A 3 -4.16 -11.35 -14.39
CA PRO A 3 -4.55 -12.71 -14.04
C PRO A 3 -4.71 -13.56 -15.32
N ARG A 4 -4.50 -14.86 -15.18
CA ARG A 4 -4.87 -15.83 -16.21
C ARG A 4 -6.37 -16.12 -16.06
N ILE A 5 -7.10 -16.06 -17.17
CA ILE A 5 -8.50 -16.46 -17.23
C ILE A 5 -8.53 -17.89 -17.73
N GLU A 6 -9.08 -18.79 -16.91
CA GLU A 6 -9.26 -20.20 -17.25
C GLU A 6 -10.75 -20.50 -17.30
N ILE A 7 -11.18 -21.23 -18.33
CA ILE A 7 -12.56 -21.65 -18.46
C ILE A 7 -12.78 -22.83 -17.51
N ASP A 8 -13.89 -22.81 -16.78
CA ASP A 8 -14.28 -23.91 -15.90
C ASP A 8 -14.41 -25.22 -16.68
N ARG A 9 -13.97 -26.33 -16.08
CA ARG A 9 -14.03 -27.67 -16.70
C ARG A 9 -15.45 -28.10 -17.04
N ALA A 10 -16.47 -27.58 -16.35
CA ALA A 10 -17.87 -27.83 -16.69
C ALA A 10 -18.23 -27.43 -18.13
N LEU A 11 -17.45 -26.55 -18.76
CA LEU A 11 -17.62 -26.12 -20.15
C LEU A 11 -16.77 -26.93 -21.13
N GLU A 12 -16.13 -28.03 -20.75
CA GLU A 12 -15.34 -28.87 -21.67
C GLU A 12 -16.18 -29.51 -22.77
N HIS A 13 -17.47 -29.76 -22.50
CA HIS A 13 -18.39 -30.44 -23.42
C HIS A 13 -18.96 -29.55 -24.54
N ILE A 14 -18.78 -28.22 -24.47
CA ILE A 14 -19.23 -27.33 -25.54
C ILE A 14 -18.22 -27.28 -26.70
N PRO A 15 -18.69 -27.05 -27.95
CA PRO A 15 -17.82 -26.99 -29.12
C PRO A 15 -16.62 -26.05 -28.94
N PHE A 16 -15.50 -26.37 -29.57
CA PHE A 16 -14.28 -25.57 -29.48
C PHE A 16 -14.48 -24.11 -29.91
N ALA A 17 -15.27 -23.87 -30.96
CA ALA A 17 -15.60 -22.52 -31.43
C ALA A 17 -16.31 -21.70 -30.34
N ASP A 18 -17.24 -22.31 -29.61
CA ASP A 18 -17.98 -21.67 -28.54
C ASP A 18 -17.09 -21.40 -27.32
N ARG A 19 -16.23 -22.36 -26.95
CA ARG A 19 -15.23 -22.13 -25.87
C ARG A 19 -14.31 -20.97 -26.19
N ARG A 20 -13.85 -20.87 -27.43
CA ARG A 20 -13.01 -19.76 -27.89
C ARG A 20 -13.77 -18.43 -27.81
N ALA A 21 -15.00 -18.39 -28.31
CA ALA A 21 -15.84 -17.19 -28.25
C ALA A 21 -16.10 -16.72 -26.80
N VAL A 22 -16.32 -17.65 -25.87
CA VAL A 22 -16.44 -17.38 -24.43
C VAL A 22 -15.13 -16.81 -23.87
N SER A 23 -13.99 -17.45 -24.19
CA SER A 23 -12.66 -16.98 -23.74
C SER A 23 -12.37 -15.55 -24.20
N ASP A 24 -12.59 -15.27 -25.49
CA ASP A 24 -12.35 -13.97 -26.09
C ASP A 24 -13.26 -12.90 -25.47
N ARG A 25 -14.53 -13.23 -25.23
CA ARG A 25 -15.48 -12.32 -24.55
C ARG A 25 -15.06 -12.04 -23.11
N LEU A 26 -14.64 -13.04 -22.35
CA LEU A 26 -14.17 -12.88 -20.97
C LEU A 26 -12.89 -12.04 -20.92
N ALA A 27 -11.95 -12.27 -21.85
CA ALA A 27 -10.74 -11.48 -21.96
C ALA A 27 -11.04 -10.00 -22.28
N ALA A 28 -11.94 -9.74 -23.22
CA ALA A 28 -12.38 -8.39 -23.56
C ALA A 28 -13.11 -7.69 -22.39
N TRP A 29 -14.02 -8.41 -21.72
CA TRP A 29 -14.72 -7.92 -20.53
C TRP A 29 -13.73 -7.57 -19.41
N PHE A 30 -12.80 -8.47 -19.08
CA PHE A 30 -11.79 -8.21 -18.06
C PHE A 30 -10.89 -7.03 -18.42
N ALA A 31 -10.49 -6.91 -19.70
CA ALA A 31 -9.68 -5.80 -20.16
C ALA A 31 -10.42 -4.45 -19.97
N ALA A 32 -11.71 -4.40 -20.29
CA ALA A 32 -12.55 -3.22 -20.07
C ALA A 32 -12.67 -2.89 -18.57
N CYS A 33 -12.97 -3.87 -17.73
CA CYS A 33 -13.06 -3.66 -16.28
C CYS A 33 -11.71 -3.24 -15.66
N ARG A 34 -10.59 -3.82 -16.11
CA ARG A 34 -9.25 -3.42 -15.69
C ARG A 34 -8.97 -1.97 -16.05
N ALA A 35 -9.33 -1.53 -17.27
CA ALA A 35 -9.16 -0.14 -17.68
C ALA A 35 -9.99 0.81 -16.80
N THR A 36 -11.23 0.45 -16.49
CA THR A 36 -12.16 1.27 -15.69
C THR A 36 -11.77 1.32 -14.21
N HIS A 37 -11.58 0.16 -13.56
CA HIS A 37 -11.47 0.07 -12.10
C HIS A 37 -10.01 0.03 -11.62
N LEU A 38 -9.09 -0.45 -12.45
CA LEU A 38 -7.66 -0.54 -12.14
C LEU A 38 -6.82 0.44 -12.98
N GLY A 39 -7.48 1.32 -13.73
CA GLY A 39 -6.86 2.40 -14.51
C GLY A 39 -5.81 3.23 -13.74
N PRO A 40 -6.04 3.59 -12.46
CA PRO A 40 -5.02 4.29 -11.67
C PRO A 40 -3.73 3.48 -11.49
N LEU A 41 -3.84 2.16 -11.26
CA LEU A 41 -2.69 1.27 -11.11
C LEU A 41 -1.94 1.07 -12.43
N THR A 42 -2.69 0.87 -13.53
CA THR A 42 -2.08 0.68 -14.86
C THR A 42 -1.37 1.96 -15.33
N ARG A 43 -1.94 3.14 -15.06
CA ARG A 43 -1.29 4.43 -15.36
C ARG A 43 0.04 4.60 -14.64
N VAL A 44 0.09 4.27 -13.35
CA VAL A 44 1.32 4.34 -12.56
C VAL A 44 2.34 3.32 -13.05
N ALA A 45 1.92 2.09 -13.36
CA ALA A 45 2.79 1.07 -13.95
C ALA A 45 3.44 1.52 -15.27
N ALA A 46 2.69 2.24 -16.11
CA ALA A 46 3.15 2.70 -17.43
C ALA A 46 4.27 3.75 -17.35
N LEU A 47 4.48 4.42 -16.21
CA LEU A 47 5.55 5.40 -16.04
C LEU A 47 6.95 4.77 -15.99
N GLY A 48 7.07 3.48 -15.68
CA GLY A 48 8.34 2.81 -15.37
C GLY A 48 9.50 3.09 -16.32
N PRO A 49 9.32 3.06 -17.66
CA PRO A 49 10.39 3.35 -18.61
C PRO A 49 10.89 4.81 -18.59
N ALA A 50 10.05 5.76 -18.19
CA ALA A 50 10.30 7.20 -18.30
C ALA A 50 10.78 7.87 -17.00
N VAL A 51 11.02 7.10 -15.94
CA VAL A 51 11.43 7.59 -14.62
C VAL A 51 12.77 7.00 -14.19
N SER A 52 13.37 7.57 -13.14
CA SER A 52 14.62 7.06 -12.59
C SER A 52 14.52 5.61 -12.08
N PRO A 53 15.65 4.88 -11.92
CA PRO A 53 15.64 3.54 -11.35
C PRO A 53 14.99 3.46 -9.96
N ALA A 54 15.20 4.47 -9.11
CA ALA A 54 14.58 4.54 -7.79
C ALA A 54 13.05 4.64 -7.88
N ALA A 55 12.55 5.52 -8.77
CA ALA A 55 11.12 5.68 -9.01
C ALA A 55 10.51 4.42 -9.64
N ARG A 56 11.22 3.76 -10.57
CA ARG A 56 10.80 2.49 -11.15
C ARG A 56 10.65 1.41 -10.09
N GLY A 57 11.63 1.28 -9.19
CA GLY A 57 11.55 0.35 -8.06
C GLY A 57 10.36 0.64 -7.13
N LEU A 58 10.10 1.92 -6.85
CA LEU A 58 8.92 2.33 -6.07
C LEU A 58 7.60 1.98 -6.79
N ILE A 59 7.50 2.22 -8.10
CA ILE A 59 6.33 1.87 -8.91
C ILE A 59 6.05 0.37 -8.88
N VAL A 60 7.07 -0.46 -9.05
CA VAL A 60 6.93 -1.92 -9.01
C VAL A 60 6.35 -2.34 -7.65
N ARG A 61 6.95 -1.89 -6.55
CA ARG A 61 6.43 -2.19 -5.20
C ARG A 61 5.01 -1.69 -4.98
N LEU A 62 4.71 -0.47 -5.42
CA LEU A 62 3.39 0.13 -5.31
C LEU A 62 2.34 -0.66 -6.10
N VAL A 63 2.67 -1.18 -7.29
CA VAL A 63 1.75 -2.00 -8.09
C VAL A 63 1.58 -3.40 -7.51
N GLU A 64 2.66 -4.02 -7.02
CA GLU A 64 2.63 -5.34 -6.35
C GLU A 64 1.74 -5.32 -5.10
N THR A 65 1.80 -4.24 -4.32
CA THR A 65 0.97 -4.07 -3.11
C THR A 65 -0.40 -3.46 -3.39
N MET A 66 -0.87 -3.53 -4.64
CA MET A 66 -2.17 -3.03 -5.06
C MET A 66 -2.39 -1.54 -4.73
N GLY A 67 -1.35 -0.72 -4.83
CA GLY A 67 -1.45 0.73 -4.80
C GLY A 67 -1.37 1.34 -3.41
N CYS A 68 -0.99 0.58 -2.38
CA CYS A 68 -0.79 1.06 -1.02
C CYS A 68 0.44 0.40 -0.38
N LEU A 69 1.33 1.19 0.21
CA LEU A 69 2.46 0.67 0.98
C LEU A 69 2.83 1.60 2.14
N LEU A 70 3.47 1.03 3.15
CA LEU A 70 4.11 1.81 4.20
C LEU A 70 5.35 2.48 3.63
N ARG A 71 5.49 3.79 3.88
CA ARG A 71 6.65 4.57 3.44
C ARG A 71 7.95 4.06 4.08
N ALA A 72 7.87 3.51 5.29
CA ALA A 72 9.00 2.92 5.99
C ALA A 72 9.66 1.79 5.17
N ASP A 73 8.87 1.02 4.42
CA ASP A 73 9.35 -0.12 3.62
C ASP A 73 10.07 0.31 2.32
N VAL A 74 9.97 1.59 1.96
CA VAL A 74 10.53 2.17 0.71
C VAL A 74 11.30 3.47 0.96
N GLY A 75 11.80 3.67 2.18
CA GLY A 75 12.45 4.92 2.59
C GLY A 75 13.56 5.33 1.63
N SER A 76 14.44 4.39 1.26
CA SER A 76 15.56 4.66 0.35
C SER A 76 15.10 5.02 -1.07
N GLN A 77 14.09 4.35 -1.63
CA GLN A 77 13.53 4.72 -2.92
C GLN A 77 12.90 6.12 -2.86
N VAL A 78 12.17 6.43 -1.80
CA VAL A 78 11.50 7.73 -1.61
C VAL A 78 12.51 8.87 -1.44
N GLU A 79 13.62 8.63 -0.74
CA GLU A 79 14.72 9.59 -0.59
C GLU A 79 15.44 9.84 -1.91
N ALA A 80 15.66 8.79 -2.71
CA ALA A 80 16.34 8.87 -4.01
C ALA A 80 15.48 9.45 -5.16
N LEU A 81 14.19 9.76 -4.94
CA LEU A 81 13.33 10.34 -5.98
C LEU A 81 13.79 11.75 -6.37
N THR A 82 14.02 11.94 -7.67
CA THR A 82 14.29 13.26 -8.25
C THR A 82 13.05 14.15 -8.24
N ARG A 83 13.21 15.46 -8.47
CA ARG A 83 12.08 16.40 -8.63
C ARG A 83 11.18 16.00 -9.80
N ALA A 84 11.78 15.51 -10.90
CA ALA A 84 11.04 15.04 -12.07
C ALA A 84 10.21 13.79 -11.74
N ASP A 85 10.80 12.81 -11.03
CA ASP A 85 10.09 11.61 -10.59
C ASP A 85 8.88 11.96 -9.72
N ARG A 86 9.07 12.85 -8.74
CA ARG A 86 7.98 13.30 -7.85
C ARG A 86 6.85 13.95 -8.64
N LYS A 87 7.18 14.82 -9.61
CA LYS A 87 6.18 15.47 -10.47
C LYS A 87 5.40 14.42 -11.28
N SER A 88 6.08 13.46 -11.90
CA SER A 88 5.45 12.39 -12.69
C SER A 88 4.54 11.49 -11.83
N LEU A 89 5.02 11.06 -10.66
CA LEU A 89 4.25 10.24 -9.72
C LEU A 89 2.99 10.98 -9.22
N VAL A 90 3.12 12.24 -8.84
CA VAL A 90 1.98 13.07 -8.41
C VAL A 90 0.98 13.26 -9.54
N ALA A 91 1.45 13.55 -10.76
CA ALA A 91 0.59 13.68 -11.94
C ALA A 91 -0.18 12.38 -12.27
N ALA A 92 0.42 11.22 -12.00
CA ALA A 92 -0.25 9.93 -12.14
C ALA A 92 -1.20 9.58 -10.97
N GLY A 93 -1.27 10.40 -9.93
CA GLY A 93 -2.18 10.24 -8.79
C GLY A 93 -1.58 9.53 -7.58
N VAL A 94 -0.25 9.37 -7.53
CA VAL A 94 0.46 8.84 -6.36
C VAL A 94 0.60 9.94 -5.31
N ARG A 95 0.23 9.64 -4.07
CA ARG A 95 0.54 10.44 -2.89
C ARG A 95 1.74 9.86 -2.17
N ILE A 96 2.78 10.68 -2.02
CA ILE A 96 3.93 10.39 -1.15
C ILE A 96 3.61 11.03 0.20
N GLY A 97 2.89 10.28 1.04
CA GLY A 97 2.42 10.74 2.34
C GLY A 97 3.47 10.63 3.45
N VAL A 98 3.10 11.07 4.64
CA VAL A 98 3.99 10.99 5.82
C VAL A 98 4.26 9.53 6.20
N VAL A 99 3.21 8.72 6.24
CA VAL A 99 3.25 7.30 6.67
C VAL A 99 3.16 6.33 5.50
N HIS A 100 2.37 6.65 4.47
CA HIS A 100 2.09 5.76 3.36
C HIS A 100 2.44 6.39 2.02
N VAL A 101 2.83 5.55 1.06
CA VAL A 101 2.81 5.90 -0.37
C VAL A 101 1.64 5.16 -1.01
N PHE A 102 0.72 5.87 -1.66
CA PHE A 102 -0.51 5.26 -2.16
C PHE A 102 -1.11 5.96 -3.38
N ILE A 103 -1.95 5.26 -4.14
CA ILE A 103 -2.69 5.82 -5.27
C ILE A 103 -4.09 6.22 -4.78
N ALA A 104 -4.37 7.52 -4.68
CA ALA A 104 -5.61 8.00 -4.04
C ALA A 104 -6.89 7.48 -4.73
N ALA A 105 -6.91 7.45 -6.05
CA ALA A 105 -8.07 6.97 -6.81
C ALA A 105 -8.30 5.45 -6.66
N ALA A 106 -7.27 4.68 -6.28
CA ALA A 106 -7.39 3.24 -6.06
C ALA A 106 -8.14 2.90 -4.76
N LEU A 107 -8.31 3.88 -3.84
CA LEU A 107 -9.03 3.70 -2.57
C LEU A 107 -10.54 3.84 -2.69
N ARG A 108 -11.06 4.21 -3.87
CA ARG A 108 -12.50 4.27 -4.11
C ARG A 108 -13.13 2.88 -3.97
N PRO A 109 -14.43 2.76 -3.63
CA PRO A 109 -15.06 1.47 -3.32
C PRO A 109 -14.87 0.42 -4.42
N GLU A 110 -15.18 0.75 -5.68
CA GLU A 110 -15.12 -0.24 -6.76
C GLU A 110 -13.67 -0.63 -7.14
N PRO A 111 -12.70 0.30 -7.30
CA PRO A 111 -11.29 -0.06 -7.38
C PRO A 111 -10.81 -0.94 -6.22
N THR A 112 -11.22 -0.66 -4.98
CA THR A 112 -10.89 -1.49 -3.81
C THR A 112 -11.43 -2.90 -3.92
N ARG A 113 -12.68 -3.07 -4.38
CA ARG A 113 -13.26 -4.40 -4.63
C ARG A 113 -12.45 -5.20 -5.64
N TRP A 114 -12.06 -4.58 -6.75
CA TRP A 114 -11.22 -5.22 -7.78
C TRP A 114 -9.81 -5.56 -7.28
N ARG A 115 -9.20 -4.66 -6.51
CA ARG A 115 -7.89 -4.90 -5.89
C ARG A 115 -7.92 -6.09 -4.92
N LEU A 116 -8.95 -6.16 -4.08
CA LEU A 116 -9.15 -7.29 -3.15
C LEU A 116 -9.35 -8.60 -3.90
N ALA A 117 -10.18 -8.61 -4.96
CA ALA A 117 -10.40 -9.81 -5.77
C ALA A 117 -9.09 -10.31 -6.41
N LEU A 118 -8.32 -9.42 -7.06
CA LEU A 118 -7.04 -9.79 -7.66
C LEU A 118 -5.99 -10.23 -6.63
N TRP A 119 -5.96 -9.59 -5.47
CA TRP A 119 -5.09 -9.99 -4.38
C TRP A 119 -5.44 -11.39 -3.87
N ALA A 120 -6.73 -11.69 -3.68
CA ALA A 120 -7.16 -13.02 -3.26
C ALA A 120 -6.82 -14.11 -4.28
N VAL A 121 -7.01 -13.84 -5.57
CA VAL A 121 -6.58 -14.76 -6.64
C VAL A 121 -5.08 -15.01 -6.57
N ALA A 122 -4.28 -13.95 -6.41
CA ALA A 122 -2.82 -14.07 -6.31
C ALA A 122 -2.36 -14.80 -5.03
N ALA A 123 -3.09 -14.65 -3.93
CA ALA A 123 -2.80 -15.26 -2.64
C ALA A 123 -3.44 -16.66 -2.45
N GLY A 124 -4.21 -17.14 -3.42
CA GLY A 124 -4.90 -18.43 -3.32
C GLY A 124 -6.03 -18.45 -2.29
N HIS A 125 -6.63 -17.30 -1.97
CA HIS A 125 -7.75 -17.24 -1.03
C HIS A 125 -9.06 -17.65 -1.70
N ALA A 126 -9.61 -18.80 -1.29
CA ALA A 126 -10.90 -19.30 -1.78
C ALA A 126 -12.10 -18.48 -1.29
N VAL A 127 -11.98 -17.88 -0.09
CA VAL A 127 -13.01 -17.04 0.51
C VAL A 127 -12.43 -15.65 0.77
N LEU A 128 -13.10 -14.64 0.22
CA LEU A 128 -12.77 -13.24 0.42
C LEU A 128 -13.53 -12.68 1.63
N PRO A 129 -12.85 -11.98 2.55
CA PRO A 129 -13.56 -11.08 3.45
C PRO A 129 -14.35 -10.06 2.62
N PRO A 130 -15.58 -9.70 3.05
CA PRO A 130 -16.38 -8.73 2.31
C PRO A 130 -15.66 -7.38 2.28
N PRO A 131 -15.66 -6.66 1.14
CA PRO A 131 -15.03 -5.35 1.05
C PRO A 131 -15.59 -4.40 2.11
N PRO A 132 -14.80 -3.42 2.61
CA PRO A 132 -15.27 -2.50 3.63
C PRO A 132 -16.46 -1.68 3.11
N VAL A 133 -17.42 -1.38 3.99
CA VAL A 133 -18.57 -0.53 3.64
C VAL A 133 -18.08 0.85 3.22
N ALA A 134 -18.62 1.34 2.10
CA ALA A 134 -18.26 2.65 1.57
C ALA A 134 -18.54 3.76 2.60
N GLY A 135 -17.58 4.69 2.74
CA GLY A 135 -17.69 5.82 3.67
C GLY A 135 -17.11 5.56 5.06
N LEU A 136 -16.89 4.31 5.47
CA LEU A 136 -16.21 4.03 6.74
C LEU A 136 -14.77 4.52 6.72
N VAL A 137 -14.36 5.19 7.79
CA VAL A 137 -12.98 5.66 8.01
C VAL A 137 -12.19 4.72 8.90
N THR A 138 -12.86 4.09 9.85
CA THR A 138 -12.29 3.09 10.75
C THR A 138 -13.13 1.82 10.68
N ILE A 139 -12.46 0.67 10.71
CA ILE A 139 -13.05 -0.67 10.73
C ILE A 139 -12.37 -1.53 11.77
N ASP A 140 -13.05 -2.57 12.24
CA ASP A 140 -12.48 -3.50 13.21
C ASP A 140 -11.43 -4.44 12.58
N VAL A 141 -10.44 -4.79 13.40
CA VAL A 141 -9.43 -5.80 13.06
C VAL A 141 -9.91 -7.14 13.59
N ALA A 142 -10.30 -8.03 12.68
CA ALA A 142 -10.80 -9.35 13.01
C ALA A 142 -9.67 -10.37 12.92
N ALA A 143 -9.56 -11.27 13.91
CA ALA A 143 -8.50 -12.28 13.98
C ALA A 143 -8.50 -13.24 12.77
N ALA A 144 -9.67 -13.50 12.18
CA ALA A 144 -9.82 -14.37 11.02
C ALA A 144 -9.46 -13.70 9.68
N VAL A 145 -9.21 -12.38 9.67
CA VAL A 145 -8.91 -11.62 8.45
C VAL A 145 -7.41 -11.41 8.32
N PRO A 146 -6.77 -11.83 7.20
CA PRO A 146 -5.34 -11.64 7.00
C PRO A 146 -4.94 -10.16 7.08
N SER A 147 -3.79 -9.84 7.69
CA SER A 147 -3.33 -8.45 7.80
C SER A 147 -3.18 -7.74 6.45
N ALA A 148 -2.78 -8.47 5.41
CA ALA A 148 -2.66 -7.96 4.04
C ALA A 148 -3.99 -7.47 3.46
N TYR A 149 -5.12 -8.02 3.89
CA TYR A 149 -6.45 -7.56 3.48
C TYR A 149 -6.62 -6.07 3.78
N TYR A 150 -6.27 -5.63 4.99
CA TYR A 150 -6.42 -4.24 5.41
C TYR A 150 -5.58 -3.31 4.53
N ALA A 151 -4.32 -3.67 4.27
CA ALA A 151 -3.44 -2.89 3.42
C ALA A 151 -3.98 -2.77 1.98
N VAL A 152 -4.45 -3.87 1.38
CA VAL A 152 -5.07 -3.87 0.04
C VAL A 152 -6.38 -3.09 0.05
N ALA A 153 -7.17 -3.18 1.12
CA ALA A 153 -8.40 -2.41 1.29
C ALA A 153 -8.15 -0.90 1.49
N GLY A 154 -6.90 -0.47 1.74
CA GLY A 154 -6.54 0.92 1.99
C GLY A 154 -6.66 1.35 3.45
N PHE A 155 -6.54 0.41 4.38
CA PHE A 155 -6.62 0.61 5.81
C PHE A 155 -5.29 0.25 6.49
N TRP A 156 -4.88 1.07 7.44
CA TRP A 156 -3.70 0.88 8.25
C TRP A 156 -4.08 0.31 9.61
N VAL A 157 -3.59 -0.91 9.88
CA VAL A 157 -3.65 -1.52 11.20
C VAL A 157 -2.61 -0.84 12.09
N LEU A 158 -3.03 -0.30 13.24
CA LEU A 158 -2.21 0.54 14.12
C LEU A 158 -1.21 -0.26 14.99
N GLY A 159 -0.44 -1.16 14.38
CA GLY A 159 0.54 -2.02 15.05
C GLY A 159 -0.06 -3.24 15.75
N GLN A 160 0.79 -3.97 16.48
CA GLN A 160 0.40 -5.22 17.15
C GLN A 160 -0.70 -4.99 18.20
N GLY A 161 -1.64 -5.93 18.28
CA GLY A 161 -2.79 -5.87 19.21
C GLY A 161 -3.76 -4.72 18.91
N ALA A 162 -3.70 -4.09 17.73
CA ALA A 162 -4.69 -3.11 17.32
C ALA A 162 -6.04 -3.79 17.10
N THR A 163 -7.09 -3.19 17.67
CA THR A 163 -8.49 -3.64 17.51
C THR A 163 -9.18 -2.99 16.31
N CYS A 164 -8.59 -1.94 15.74
CA CYS A 164 -9.14 -1.24 14.58
C CYS A 164 -8.06 -0.87 13.56
N ALA A 165 -8.50 -0.66 12.32
CA ALA A 165 -7.71 -0.18 11.21
C ALA A 165 -8.34 1.10 10.65
N VAL A 166 -7.52 2.02 10.15
CA VAL A 166 -7.97 3.34 9.70
C VAL A 166 -7.56 3.63 8.27
N ARG A 167 -8.44 4.29 7.52
CA ARG A 167 -8.18 4.63 6.13
C ARG A 167 -6.93 5.48 5.97
N ILE A 168 -6.06 5.04 5.07
CA ILE A 168 -4.75 5.67 4.85
C ILE A 168 -4.84 7.11 4.33
N ASP A 169 -5.88 7.45 3.56
CA ASP A 169 -6.09 8.81 3.07
C ASP A 169 -6.52 9.78 4.18
N MET A 170 -7.28 9.30 5.16
CA MET A 170 -7.63 10.10 6.35
C MET A 170 -6.43 10.28 7.27
N VAL A 171 -5.62 9.23 7.43
CA VAL A 171 -4.34 9.35 8.17
C VAL A 171 -3.41 10.36 7.50
N ASP A 172 -3.27 10.33 6.18
CA ASP A 172 -2.42 11.29 5.44
C ASP A 172 -2.94 12.73 5.58
N ARG A 173 -4.27 12.94 5.53
CA ARG A 173 -4.87 14.25 5.75
C ARG A 173 -4.62 14.75 7.17
N LEU A 174 -4.86 13.91 8.18
CA LEU A 174 -4.63 14.24 9.58
C LEU A 174 -3.15 14.58 9.81
N ALA A 175 -2.23 13.74 9.33
CA ALA A 175 -0.80 13.96 9.49
C ALA A 175 -0.33 15.28 8.86
N ARG A 176 -0.91 15.70 7.73
CA ARG A 176 -0.64 17.03 7.14
C ARG A 176 -1.18 18.16 8.00
N ALA A 177 -2.45 18.10 8.42
CA ALA A 177 -3.04 19.14 9.28
C ALA A 177 -2.24 19.34 10.58
N MET A 178 -1.80 18.24 11.19
CA MET A 178 -0.94 18.26 12.37
C MET A 178 0.46 18.81 12.09
N HIS A 179 1.01 18.57 10.90
CA HIS A 179 2.31 19.10 10.50
C HIS A 179 2.26 20.61 10.30
N ASP A 180 1.16 21.11 9.71
CA ASP A 180 1.00 22.53 9.41
C ASP A 180 0.73 23.35 10.68
N GLN A 181 0.08 22.76 11.69
CA GLN A 181 -0.19 23.43 12.97
C GLN A 181 0.92 23.31 14.02
N ARG A 182 1.89 22.40 13.85
CA ARG A 182 2.89 22.17 14.92
C ARG A 182 3.92 23.31 14.97
N GLU A 183 4.23 23.74 16.18
CA GLU A 183 5.37 24.61 16.47
C GLU A 183 6.51 23.78 17.08
N GLY A 184 7.37 23.22 16.23
CA GLY A 184 8.49 22.40 16.67
C GLY A 184 8.06 21.19 17.51
N ARG A 185 8.39 21.20 18.81
CA ARG A 185 8.06 20.13 19.77
C ARG A 185 7.07 20.60 20.86
N THR A 186 6.48 21.78 20.69
CA THR A 186 5.52 22.33 21.64
C THR A 186 4.30 21.40 21.76
N PRO A 187 3.90 21.01 22.98
CA PRO A 187 2.69 20.24 23.17
C PRO A 187 1.46 21.04 22.73
N PHE A 188 0.51 20.38 22.07
CA PHE A 188 -0.79 20.96 21.74
C PHE A 188 -1.91 19.99 22.08
N VAL A 189 -3.10 20.51 22.31
CA VAL A 189 -4.31 19.70 22.50
C VAL A 189 -4.92 19.43 21.12
N PRO A 190 -5.09 18.16 20.71
CA PRO A 190 -5.70 17.85 19.41
C PRO A 190 -7.11 18.42 19.29
N ASP A 191 -7.42 18.99 18.11
CA ASP A 191 -8.76 19.42 17.79
C ASP A 191 -9.74 18.23 17.89
N ALA A 192 -10.87 18.42 18.57
CA ALA A 192 -11.92 17.42 18.68
C ALA A 192 -12.43 16.94 17.30
N ASN A 193 -12.40 17.82 16.30
CA ASN A 193 -12.75 17.50 14.92
C ASN A 193 -11.82 16.44 14.31
N TRP A 194 -10.56 16.36 14.75
CA TRP A 194 -9.62 15.36 14.24
C TRP A 194 -10.02 13.95 14.69
N ILE A 195 -10.39 13.79 15.97
CA ILE A 195 -10.86 12.52 16.51
C ILE A 195 -12.14 12.08 15.78
N ALA A 196 -13.08 13.01 15.59
CA ALA A 196 -14.31 12.75 14.84
C ALA A 196 -14.02 12.35 13.38
N SER A 197 -13.06 13.02 12.72
CA SER A 197 -12.74 12.76 11.30
C SER A 197 -12.16 11.38 11.03
N VAL A 198 -11.49 10.77 12.02
CA VAL A 198 -10.96 9.41 11.91
C VAL A 198 -11.93 8.36 12.47
N GLY A 199 -13.03 8.77 13.10
CA GLY A 199 -14.04 7.85 13.64
C GLY A 199 -13.50 6.91 14.70
N MET A 200 -12.62 7.39 15.59
CA MET A 200 -11.99 6.59 16.64
C MET A 200 -12.40 7.03 18.04
N SER A 201 -12.41 6.07 18.97
CA SER A 201 -12.40 6.38 20.40
C SER A 201 -11.02 6.86 20.86
N ARG A 202 -10.92 7.35 22.10
CA ARG A 202 -9.70 7.98 22.64
C ARG A 202 -8.46 7.08 22.61
N GLU A 203 -8.61 5.80 22.94
CA GLU A 203 -7.47 4.88 23.03
C GLU A 203 -6.86 4.53 21.65
N PRO A 204 -7.63 4.11 20.63
CA PRO A 204 -7.13 3.97 19.26
C PRO A 204 -6.56 5.26 18.70
N PHE A 205 -7.17 6.41 19.00
CA PHE A 205 -6.62 7.70 18.61
C PHE A 205 -5.24 7.95 19.24
N ALA A 206 -5.05 7.67 20.53
CA ALA A 206 -3.74 7.77 21.17
C ALA A 206 -2.70 6.81 20.57
N ARG A 207 -3.12 5.63 20.09
CA ARG A 207 -2.27 4.71 19.31
C ARG A 207 -1.88 5.31 17.96
N LEU A 208 -2.83 5.88 17.22
CA LEU A 208 -2.60 6.57 15.96
C LEU A 208 -1.59 7.72 16.14
N MET A 209 -1.79 8.57 17.15
CA MET A 209 -0.90 9.67 17.48
C MET A 209 0.54 9.19 17.75
N ARG A 210 0.69 8.10 18.52
CA ARG A 210 2.00 7.47 18.77
C ARG A 210 2.66 6.96 17.51
N ALA A 211 1.89 6.30 16.64
CA ALA A 211 2.35 5.78 15.36
C ALA A 211 2.74 6.90 14.38
N LEU A 212 2.06 8.04 14.45
CA LEU A 212 2.42 9.26 13.73
C LEU A 212 3.67 9.95 14.29
N GLY A 213 4.22 9.51 15.41
CA GLY A 213 5.44 10.09 16.01
C GLY A 213 5.17 11.12 17.11
N TYR A 214 3.93 11.30 17.52
CA TYR A 214 3.57 12.16 18.65
C TYR A 214 3.63 11.39 19.98
N ARG A 215 3.87 12.10 21.08
CA ARG A 215 3.95 11.53 22.43
C ARG A 215 2.97 12.24 23.35
N PRO A 216 2.29 11.50 24.24
CA PRO A 216 1.35 12.08 25.18
C PRO A 216 2.09 13.03 26.13
N ARG A 217 1.41 14.12 26.47
CA ARG A 217 1.81 15.17 27.41
C ARG A 217 0.58 15.61 28.20
N LEU A 218 0.82 16.33 29.28
CA LEU A 218 -0.21 17.05 30.02
C LEU A 218 0.11 18.54 29.93
N VAL A 219 -0.90 19.33 29.58
CA VAL A 219 -0.86 20.80 29.60
C VAL A 219 -2.09 21.22 30.40
N ASP A 220 -1.89 21.86 31.55
CA ASP A 220 -2.96 22.32 32.44
C ASP A 220 -4.01 21.24 32.78
N GLY A 221 -3.54 19.99 32.96
CA GLY A 221 -4.38 18.83 33.25
C GLY A 221 -5.10 18.22 32.03
N ALA A 222 -5.03 18.85 30.86
CA ALA A 222 -5.58 18.32 29.62
C ALA A 222 -4.60 17.39 28.88
N ALA A 223 -5.14 16.35 28.24
CA ALA A 223 -4.37 15.44 27.40
C ALA A 223 -3.87 16.17 26.14
N ALA A 224 -2.55 16.35 26.04
CA ALA A 224 -1.88 17.00 24.94
C ALA A 224 -0.90 16.05 24.25
N PHE A 225 -0.39 16.46 23.09
CA PHE A 225 0.58 15.71 22.32
C PHE A 225 1.71 16.60 21.82
N ALA A 226 2.93 16.10 21.88
CA ALA A 226 4.12 16.78 21.36
C ALA A 226 4.80 15.90 20.30
N TRP A 227 5.34 16.53 19.25
CA TRP A 227 6.11 15.81 18.24
C TRP A 227 7.38 15.21 18.86
N GLY A 228 7.51 13.89 18.76
CA GLY A 228 8.65 13.12 19.25
C GLY A 228 9.51 12.50 18.16
N GLY A 229 9.11 12.59 16.89
CA GLY A 229 9.71 11.88 15.77
C GLY A 229 9.09 10.49 15.55
N ILE A 230 9.07 10.07 14.29
CA ILE A 230 8.71 8.69 13.92
C ILE A 230 9.93 7.81 14.19
N LYS A 231 9.80 6.85 15.10
CA LYS A 231 10.83 5.82 15.28
C LYS A 231 10.71 4.86 14.10
N ASN A 232 11.75 4.75 13.28
CA ASN A 232 11.87 3.67 12.29
C ASN A 232 12.14 2.36 13.04
N SER A 233 11.13 1.79 13.68
CA SER A 233 11.26 0.49 14.39
C SER A 233 11.32 -0.71 13.44
N GLY A 234 11.44 -0.48 12.13
CA GLY A 234 11.39 -1.51 11.08
C GLY A 234 12.57 -1.48 10.12
N ARG A 235 13.67 -0.77 10.42
CA ARG A 235 14.93 -1.05 9.71
C ARG A 235 15.42 -2.39 10.24
N ALA A 236 14.90 -3.49 9.69
CA ALA A 236 15.72 -4.68 9.59
C ALA A 236 17.00 -4.19 8.91
N GLU A 237 18.14 -4.33 9.59
CA GLU A 237 19.42 -4.12 8.92
C GLU A 237 19.34 -4.90 7.60
N PRO A 238 19.79 -4.32 6.47
CA PRO A 238 19.87 -5.07 5.23
C PRO A 238 20.60 -6.37 5.57
N ARG A 239 19.88 -7.49 5.52
CA ARG A 239 20.44 -8.80 5.83
C ARG A 239 21.64 -8.90 4.91
N ARG A 240 22.86 -8.88 5.48
CA ARG A 240 24.09 -8.99 4.70
C ARG A 240 23.93 -10.29 3.94
N ILE A 241 23.66 -10.19 2.63
CA ILE A 241 23.64 -11.35 1.77
C ILE A 241 25.10 -11.75 1.73
N GLU A 242 25.47 -12.72 2.56
CA GLU A 242 26.76 -13.36 2.39
C GLU A 242 26.82 -13.84 0.93
N PRO A 243 27.92 -13.57 0.22
CA PRO A 243 28.07 -14.07 -1.13
C PRO A 243 27.83 -15.57 -1.08
N ILE A 244 26.75 -16.02 -1.70
CA ILE A 244 26.57 -17.45 -1.98
C ILE A 244 27.71 -17.77 -2.93
N ASP A 245 28.69 -18.55 -2.46
CA ASP A 245 29.66 -19.14 -3.36
C ASP A 245 28.88 -20.01 -4.34
N ALA A 246 28.81 -19.56 -5.59
CA ALA A 246 28.23 -20.35 -6.65
C ALA A 246 28.97 -21.70 -6.70
N PRO A 247 28.26 -22.83 -6.81
CA PRO A 247 28.89 -24.12 -7.08
C PRO A 247 29.85 -23.97 -8.27
N SER A 248 30.98 -24.66 -8.22
CA SER A 248 32.02 -24.63 -9.29
C SER A 248 31.45 -24.88 -10.68
N ASP A 249 30.33 -25.61 -10.73
CA ASP A 249 29.68 -26.09 -11.95
C ASP A 249 28.52 -25.18 -12.39
N SER A 250 28.36 -24.02 -11.75
CA SER A 250 27.39 -23.02 -12.17
C SER A 250 27.82 -22.36 -13.48
N PRO A 251 26.89 -22.10 -14.43
CA PRO A 251 27.15 -21.34 -15.65
C PRO A 251 27.74 -19.94 -15.39
N PHE A 252 27.58 -19.42 -14.17
CA PHE A 252 28.05 -18.10 -13.75
C PHE A 252 29.42 -18.11 -13.05
N ALA A 253 30.07 -19.26 -12.89
CA ALA A 253 31.38 -19.36 -12.24
C ALA A 253 32.47 -18.50 -12.92
N ILE A 254 32.37 -18.32 -14.24
CA ILE A 254 33.29 -17.49 -15.05
C ILE A 254 33.28 -16.02 -14.62
N LEU A 255 32.18 -15.49 -14.09
CA LEU A 255 32.10 -14.08 -13.65
C LEU A 255 33.02 -13.78 -12.46
N LYS A 256 33.35 -14.80 -11.65
CA LYS A 256 34.28 -14.65 -10.52
C LYS A 256 35.70 -14.33 -10.99
N GLN A 257 36.08 -14.79 -12.18
CA GLN A 257 37.38 -14.53 -12.81
C GLN A 257 37.45 -13.16 -13.52
N MET A 258 36.29 -12.50 -13.74
CA MET A 258 36.22 -11.20 -14.41
C MET A 258 36.24 -10.00 -13.45
N LYS A 259 36.17 -10.22 -12.13
CA LYS A 259 36.38 -9.18 -11.11
C LYS A 259 37.87 -8.90 -10.95
N GLY A 260 38.47 -8.19 -11.90
CA GLY A 260 39.88 -7.77 -11.78
C GLY A 260 40.59 -7.43 -13.08
N ARG A 261 39.87 -7.11 -14.16
CA ARG A 261 40.44 -6.50 -15.37
C ARG A 261 39.81 -5.15 -15.62
#